data_AF-A0A433I052-F1
#
_entry.id   AF-A0A433I052-F1
#
_cell.length_a   1.000
_cell.length_b   1.000
_cell.length_c   1.000
_cell.angle_alpha   90.00
_cell.angle_beta   90.00
_cell.angle_gamma   90.00
#
_symmetry.space_group_name_H-M   'P 1'
#
loop_
_entity.id
_entity.type
_entity.pdbx_description
1 polymer ?
#
loop_
_entity_poly.entity_id
_entity_poly.type
_entity_poly.pdbx_seq_one_letter_code
_entity_poly.pdbx_strand_id
1 'polypeptide(L)' 'MKVRPLIPEGEALRRAFQWLIDQGGHCTLQTVEQASQRFDLTPKDEEFLLRQFVYHRGAASDDPASGQ' A
#
# COMPACT_ATOMS: atom_id res chain seq x y z
N MET A 1 15.80 27.55 8.77
CA MET A 1 14.38 27.15 8.89
C MET A 1 14.16 25.94 7.98
N LYS A 2 13.93 24.74 8.54
CA LYS A 2 13.61 23.55 7.74
C LYS A 2 12.17 23.73 7.23
N VAL A 3 12.02 24.08 5.96
CA VAL A 3 10.74 24.04 5.26
C VAL A 3 10.30 22.57 5.29
N ARG A 4 9.29 22.26 6.10
CA ARG A 4 8.62 20.96 6.00
C ARG A 4 7.99 20.94 4.61
N PRO A 5 8.32 19.96 3.77
CA PRO A 5 7.68 19.89 2.46
C PRO A 5 6.18 19.83 2.73
N LEU A 6 5.43 20.69 2.04
CA LEU A 6 3.98 20.70 1.99
C LEU A 6 3.53 19.43 1.24
N ILE A 7 3.88 18.26 1.76
CA ILE A 7 3.38 17.00 1.28
C ILE A 7 1.91 17.02 1.70
N PRO A 8 0.96 17.06 0.75
CA PRO A 8 -0.45 17.02 1.10
C PRO A 8 -0.74 15.77 1.92
N GLU A 9 -1.68 15.89 2.87
CA GLU A 9 -2.06 14.78 3.74
C GLU A 9 -2.34 13.52 2.89
N GLY A 10 -1.60 12.45 3.19
CA GLY A 10 -1.72 11.16 2.48
C GLY A 10 -0.90 11.01 1.19
N GLU A 11 -0.03 11.94 0.79
CA GLU A 11 0.84 11.74 -0.38
C GLU A 11 1.94 10.68 -0.13
N ALA A 12 2.40 10.51 1.10
CA ALA A 12 3.23 9.38 1.50
C ALA A 12 2.54 8.03 1.19
N LEU A 13 1.26 7.91 1.56
CA LEU A 13 0.44 6.74 1.28
C LEU A 13 0.27 6.50 -0.23
N ARG A 14 -0.02 7.54 -1.03
CA ARG A 14 -0.13 7.39 -2.49
C ARG A 14 1.18 6.94 -3.14
N ARG A 15 2.32 7.47 -2.70
CA ARG A 15 3.63 7.06 -3.22
C ARG A 15 3.96 5.63 -2.82
N ALA A 16 3.69 5.24 -1.58
CA ALA A 16 3.80 3.86 -1.13
C ALA A 16 2.91 2.91 -1.94
N PHE A 17 1.66 3.30 -2.19
CA PHE A 17 0.70 2.53 -2.98
C PHE A 17 1.17 2.33 -4.44
N GLN A 18 1.61 3.41 -5.10
CA GLN A 18 2.19 3.32 -6.44
C GLN A 18 3.42 2.41 -6.48
N TRP A 19 4.30 2.54 -5.49
CA TRP A 19 5.48 1.70 -5.38
C TRP A 19 5.11 0.22 -5.18
N LEU A 20 4.11 -0.06 -4.35
CA LEU A 20 3.58 -1.41 -4.12
C LEU A 20 3.00 -2.04 -5.39
N ILE A 21 2.30 -1.26 -6.22
CA ILE A 21 1.80 -1.73 -7.52
C ILE A 21 2.96 -2.03 -8.48
N ASP A 22 3.99 -1.18 -8.49
CA ASP A 22 5.19 -1.36 -9.31
C ASP A 22 5.97 -2.65 -8.96
N GLN A 23 5.89 -3.11 -7.69
CA GLN A 23 6.42 -4.42 -7.27
C GLN A 23 5.66 -5.63 -7.88
N GLY A 24 4.76 -5.42 -8.84
CA GLY A 24 4.10 -6.47 -9.60
C GLY A 24 2.86 -7.05 -8.93
N GLY A 25 2.21 -6.30 -8.04
CA GLY A 25 1.00 -6.75 -7.33
C GLY A 25 1.25 -7.78 -6.23
N HIS A 26 2.52 -8.13 -5.96
CA HIS A 26 2.91 -8.98 -4.85
C HIS A 26 3.08 -8.20 -3.55
N CYS A 27 2.03 -7.50 -3.12
CA CYS A 27 2.04 -6.76 -1.86
C CYS A 27 1.92 -7.74 -0.69
N THR A 28 3.06 -8.08 -0.09
CA THR A 28 3.16 -8.87 1.15
C THR A 28 3.45 -7.96 2.35
N LEU A 29 3.30 -8.49 3.57
CA LEU A 29 3.65 -7.79 4.82
C LEU A 29 5.03 -7.12 4.74
N GLN A 30 6.04 -7.86 4.27
CA GLN A 30 7.40 -7.35 4.10
C GLN A 30 7.46 -6.16 3.13
N THR A 31 6.66 -6.17 2.07
CA THR A 31 6.65 -5.09 1.07
C THR A 31 6.01 -3.83 1.66
N VAL A 32 4.97 -3.99 2.48
CA VAL A 32 4.33 -2.89 3.21
C VAL A 32 5.29 -2.30 4.25
N GLU A 33 6.03 -3.12 5.00
CA GLU A 33 7.06 -2.63 5.92
C GLU A 33 8.18 -1.87 5.22
N GLN A 34 8.61 -2.33 4.03
CA GLN A 34 9.59 -1.62 3.20
C GLN A 34 9.04 -0.27 2.73
N ALA A 35 7.77 -0.22 2.32
CA ALA A 35 7.12 1.03 1.94
C ALA A 35 6.99 1.98 3.16
N SER A 36 6.68 1.44 4.33
CA SER A 36 6.55 2.17 5.59
C SER A 36 7.84 2.90 5.96
N GLN A 37 8.97 2.17 5.91
CA GLN A 37 10.31 2.74 6.16
C GLN A 37 10.76 3.73 5.08
N ARG A 38 10.34 3.52 3.83
CA ARG A 38 10.80 4.33 2.69
C ARG A 38 10.03 5.64 2.52
N PHE A 39 8.74 5.63 2.84
CA PHE A 39 7.84 6.76 2.63
C PHE A 39 7.40 7.44 3.93
N ASP A 40 7.92 7.02 5.09
CA ASP A 40 7.54 7.55 6.41
C ASP A 40 6.02 7.43 6.63
N LEU A 41 5.50 6.21 6.43
CA LEU A 41 4.07 5.96 6.63
C LEU A 41 3.71 6.07 8.11
N THR A 42 2.53 6.61 8.37
CA THR A 42 2.00 6.55 9.72
C THR A 42 1.49 5.13 10.03
N PRO A 43 1.42 4.72 11.30
CA PRO A 43 0.84 3.41 11.65
C PRO A 43 -0.58 3.22 11.13
N LYS A 44 -1.35 4.30 10.92
CA LYS A 44 -2.67 4.23 10.27
C LYS A 44 -2.58 3.89 8.79
N ASP A 45 -1.61 4.46 8.07
CA ASP A 45 -1.39 4.22 6.66
C ASP A 45 -0.90 2.79 6.42
N GLU A 46 0.01 2.31 7.26
CA GLU A 46 0.47 0.91 7.23
C GLU A 46 -0.69 -0.06 7.44
N GLU A 47 -1.51 0.16 8.47
CA GLU A 47 -2.69 -0.68 8.74
C GLU A 47 -3.66 -0.67 7.54
N PHE A 48 -3.87 0.48 6.90
CA PHE A 48 -4.69 0.60 5.69
C PHE A 48 -4.13 -0.26 4.55
N LEU A 49 -2.82 -0.17 4.28
CA LEU A 49 -2.16 -0.97 3.24
C LEU A 49 -2.24 -2.46 3.54
N LEU A 50 -2.02 -2.88 4.79
CA LEU A 50 -2.16 -4.27 5.19
C LEU A 50 -3.59 -4.76 4.96
N ARG A 51 -4.59 -4.00 5.40
CA ARG A 51 -6.01 -4.33 5.18
C ARG A 51 -6.35 -4.46 3.69
N GLN A 52 -5.86 -3.53 2.86
CA GLN A 52 -6.24 -3.48 1.45
C GLN A 52 -5.46 -4.44 0.56
N PHE A 53 -4.22 -4.78 0.91
CA PHE A 53 -3.37 -5.66 0.11
C PHE A 53 -3.21 -7.07 0.66
N VAL A 54 -3.11 -7.24 1.98
CA VAL A 54 -2.94 -8.56 2.60
C VAL A 54 -4.30 -9.24 2.77
N TYR A 55 -5.28 -8.53 3.32
CA TYR A 55 -6.60 -9.12 3.56
C TYR A 55 -7.47 -9.15 2.30
N HIS A 56 -7.37 -8.15 1.41
CA HIS A 56 -8.20 -8.11 0.21
C HIS A 56 -7.70 -8.99 -0.94
N ARG A 57 -6.38 -9.22 -1.03
CA ARG A 57 -5.81 -10.14 -2.03
C ARG A 57 -6.15 -11.60 -1.77
N GLY A 58 -6.47 -11.96 -0.54
CA GLY A 58 -7.08 -13.26 -0.22
C GLY A 58 -8.49 -13.43 -0.80
N ALA A 59 -9.20 -12.33 -1.09
CA ALA A 59 -10.54 -12.37 -1.69
C ALA A 59 -10.55 -12.20 -3.21
N ALA A 60 -9.55 -11.54 -3.81
CA ALA A 60 -9.51 -11.25 -5.25
C ALA A 60 -8.98 -12.41 -6.12
N SER A 61 -8.55 -13.53 -5.54
CA SER A 61 -8.16 -14.73 -6.31
C SER A 61 -9.28 -15.78 -6.42
N ASP A 62 -10.49 -15.49 -5.93
CA ASP A 62 -11.66 -16.35 -6.09
C ASP A 62 -12.80 -15.58 -6.77
N ASP A 63 -12.62 -15.28 -8.06
CA ASP A 63 -13.76 -15.15 -8.97
C ASP A 63 -13.57 -16.14 -10.12
N PRO A 64 -14.11 -17.36 -10.00
CA PRO A 64 -14.33 -18.26 -11.14
C PRO A 64 -15.58 -17.87 -11.96
N ALA A 65 -16.13 -16.65 -11.84
CA ALA A 65 -17.37 -16.24 -12.50
C ALA A 65 -17.12 -15.43 -13.78
N SER A 66 -16.54 -16.09 -14.77
CA SER A 66 -16.79 -15.79 -16.18
C SER A 66 -16.67 -17.12 -16.93
N GLY A 67 -17.71 -17.78 -17.40
CA GLY A 67 -19.12 -17.47 -17.52
C GLY A 67 -19.64 -18.44 -18.58
N GLN A 68 -20.58 -19.30 -18.18
CA GLN A 68 -21.52 -20.12 -18.98
C GLN A 68 -20.97 -21.13 -20.01
#